data_AF-A0A013VCB5-F1
#
_entry.id   AF-A0A013VCB5-F1
#
_cell.length_a   1.000
_cell.length_b   1.000
_cell.length_c   1.000
_cell.angle_alpha   90.00
_cell.angle_beta   90.00
_cell.angle_gamma   90.00
#
_symmetry.space_group_name_H-M   'P 1'
#
loop_
_entity.id
_entity.type
_entity.pdbx_description
1 polymer ?
#
loop_
_entity_poly.entity_id
_entity_poly.type
_entity_poly.pdbx_seq_one_letter_code
_entity_poly.pdbx_strand_id
1 'polypeptide(L)'
;MKFAFVHSWRHRWPVELLCRVMDVSERGYRSWRSRPINRRERTDMKVLAHIREQYSLSLGSYGRPRMTMELKEVGLDVGERRVGRLMKINGIKPARTRKHKVTTDSHHRLGVAANWLDGDFAADAPNRKWAGDITYIWTSEGWLYLAVILDLHSRRVVGWAVSDRMKKDLAIRALDMAVRLRQPPKGCLFHSDRGSQYCSYDYQKKLQAYGLRPSMSGKGNCYDCDYVAAA
;
A
#
# COMPACT_ATOMS: atom_id res chain seq x y z
N MET A 1 2.53 26.37 -26.21
CA MET A 1 3.89 25.80 -26.40
C MET A 1 4.84 26.64 -27.26
N LYS A 2 4.37 27.63 -28.05
CA LYS A 2 5.23 28.45 -28.92
C LYS A 2 6.32 29.27 -28.19
N PHE A 3 5.98 29.98 -27.10
CA PHE A 3 6.98 30.76 -26.34
C PHE A 3 8.00 29.90 -25.58
N ALA A 4 7.61 28.73 -25.10
CA ALA A 4 8.53 27.79 -24.44
C ALA A 4 9.60 27.29 -25.42
N PHE A 5 9.23 27.01 -26.67
CA PHE A 5 10.17 26.68 -27.74
C PHE A 5 11.15 27.83 -28.00
N VAL A 6 10.65 29.06 -28.18
CA VAL A 6 11.52 30.24 -28.35
C VAL A 6 12.48 30.41 -27.17
N HIS A 7 12.02 30.14 -25.94
CA HIS A 7 12.86 30.23 -24.75
C HIS A 7 13.97 29.18 -24.70
N SER A 8 13.69 27.93 -25.05
CA SER A 8 14.67 26.84 -25.01
C SER A 8 15.80 27.02 -26.03
N TRP A 9 15.52 27.63 -27.18
CA TRP A 9 16.46 27.78 -28.29
C TRP A 9 17.12 29.15 -28.40
N ARG A 10 16.79 30.09 -27.51
CA ARG A 10 17.27 31.48 -27.51
C ARG A 10 18.80 31.67 -27.48
N HIS A 11 19.53 30.66 -27.02
CA HIS A 11 21.00 30.69 -26.92
C HIS A 11 21.69 30.24 -28.22
N ARG A 12 20.94 29.57 -29.11
CA ARG A 12 21.46 29.03 -30.36
C ARG A 12 21.05 29.86 -31.57
N TRP A 13 19.93 30.59 -31.48
CA TRP A 13 19.40 31.42 -32.56
C TRP A 13 18.84 32.74 -32.02
N PRO A 14 18.86 33.83 -32.82
CA PRO A 14 18.25 35.11 -32.44
C PRO A 14 16.77 34.96 -32.11
N VAL A 15 16.34 35.63 -31.04
CA VAL A 15 14.95 35.57 -30.57
C VAL A 15 13.98 36.12 -31.63
N GLU A 16 14.36 37.17 -32.38
CA GLU A 16 13.48 37.72 -33.43
C GLU A 16 13.23 36.71 -34.55
N LEU A 17 14.24 35.90 -34.89
CA LEU A 17 14.11 34.83 -35.89
C LEU A 17 13.18 33.73 -35.37
N LEU A 18 13.39 33.27 -34.14
CA LEU A 18 12.54 32.24 -33.52
C LEU A 18 11.09 32.71 -33.35
N CYS A 19 10.87 33.98 -32.98
CA CYS A 19 9.55 34.57 -32.89
C CYS A 19 8.83 34.62 -34.25
N ARG A 20 9.54 35.02 -35.33
CA ARG A 20 9.01 35.00 -36.70
C ARG A 20 8.65 33.60 -37.18
N VAL A 21 9.55 32.63 -37.00
CA VAL A 21 9.32 31.23 -37.42
C VAL A 21 8.13 30.61 -36.69
N MET A 22 7.95 30.93 -35.41
CA MET A 22 6.85 30.41 -34.59
C MET A 22 5.55 31.21 -34.75
N ASP A 23 5.54 32.27 -35.56
CA ASP A 23 4.42 33.19 -35.74
C ASP A 23 3.91 33.73 -34.38
N VAL A 24 4.80 34.39 -33.64
CA VAL A 24 4.53 35.06 -32.37
C VAL A 24 5.26 36.39 -32.26
N SER A 25 4.72 37.34 -31.51
CA SER A 25 5.38 38.64 -31.29
C SER A 25 6.48 38.57 -30.23
N GLU A 26 7.55 39.35 -30.43
CA GLU A 26 8.62 39.52 -29.44
C GLU A 26 8.10 40.15 -28.15
N ARG A 27 7.19 41.12 -28.24
CA ARG A 27 6.52 41.73 -27.08
C ARG A 27 5.74 40.68 -26.29
N GLY A 28 5.06 39.76 -26.97
CA GLY A 28 4.38 38.62 -26.37
C GLY A 28 5.35 37.66 -25.67
N TYR A 29 6.50 37.38 -26.29
CA TYR A 29 7.56 36.57 -25.68
C TYR A 29 8.16 37.23 -24.43
N ARG A 30 8.45 38.54 -24.49
CA ARG A 30 8.96 39.31 -23.34
C ARG A 30 7.94 39.34 -22.19
N SER A 31 6.66 39.55 -22.50
CA SER A 31 5.58 39.45 -21.51
C SER A 31 5.51 38.04 -20.92
N TRP A 32 5.53 37.00 -21.75
CA TRP A 32 5.53 35.61 -21.28
C TRP A 32 6.73 35.28 -20.39
N ARG A 33 7.92 35.79 -20.72
CA ARG A 33 9.16 35.59 -19.95
C ARG A 33 9.14 36.32 -18.60
N SER A 34 8.49 37.48 -18.54
CA SER A 34 8.39 38.31 -17.33
C SER A 34 7.12 38.06 -16.52
N ARG A 35 6.23 37.18 -16.99
CA ARG A 35 4.98 36.86 -16.28
C ARG A 35 5.32 36.25 -14.91
N PRO A 36 4.85 36.86 -13.82
CA PRO A 36 5.03 36.30 -12.50
C PRO A 36 4.24 35.00 -12.38
N ILE A 37 4.77 34.07 -11.58
CA ILE A 37 4.12 32.80 -11.25
C ILE A 37 2.72 33.10 -10.71
N ASN A 38 1.70 32.52 -11.34
CA ASN A 38 0.32 32.78 -10.95
C ASN A 38 0.01 32.12 -9.59
N ARG A 39 -1.05 32.57 -8.89
CA ARG A 39 -1.43 32.04 -7.57
C ARG A 39 -1.62 30.51 -7.58
N ARG A 40 -2.16 29.97 -8.68
CA ARG A 40 -2.40 28.54 -8.87
C ARG A 40 -1.09 27.75 -8.98
N GLU A 41 -0.11 28.23 -9.72
CA GLU A 41 1.22 27.66 -9.86
C GLU A 41 1.97 27.69 -8.52
N ARG A 42 1.85 28.77 -7.73
CA ARG A 42 2.40 28.81 -6.37
C ARG A 42 1.79 27.71 -5.48
N THR A 43 0.47 27.55 -5.52
CA THR A 43 -0.18 26.46 -4.76
C THR A 43 0.18 25.07 -5.30
N ASP A 44 0.34 24.91 -6.62
CA ASP A 44 0.78 23.66 -7.23
C ASP A 44 2.20 23.28 -6.79
N MET A 45 3.10 24.25 -6.64
CA MET A 45 4.45 24.01 -6.11
C MET A 45 4.42 23.52 -4.66
N LYS A 46 3.55 24.09 -3.81
CA LYS A 46 3.37 23.61 -2.43
C LYS A 46 2.89 22.16 -2.41
N VAL A 47 1.83 21.86 -3.17
CA VAL A 47 1.30 20.50 -3.27
C VAL A 47 2.35 19.53 -3.83
N LEU A 48 3.11 19.95 -4.83
CA LEU A 48 4.17 19.13 -5.43
C LEU A 48 5.30 18.83 -4.44
N ALA A 49 5.66 19.77 -3.56
CA ALA A 49 6.65 19.53 -2.51
C ALA A 49 6.21 18.38 -1.59
N HIS A 50 4.97 18.42 -1.11
CA HIS A 50 4.42 17.34 -0.29
C HIS A 50 4.26 16.02 -1.06
N ILE A 51 3.89 16.07 -2.35
CA ILE A 51 3.86 14.86 -3.19
C ILE A 51 5.25 14.21 -3.25
N ARG A 52 6.32 15.00 -3.41
CA ARG A 52 7.69 14.48 -3.49
C ARG A 52 8.17 13.91 -2.16
N GLU A 53 7.86 14.59 -1.07
CA GLU A 53 8.14 14.12 0.29
C GLU A 53 7.47 12.76 0.54
N GLN A 54 6.15 12.68 0.35
CA GLN A 54 5.39 11.44 0.52
C GLN A 54 5.83 10.33 -0.44
N TYR A 55 6.17 10.70 -1.68
CA TYR A 55 6.72 9.74 -2.64
C TYR A 55 8.07 9.18 -2.19
N SER A 56 8.94 10.00 -1.59
CA SER A 56 10.22 9.56 -1.03
C SER A 56 10.02 8.67 0.20
N LEU A 57 9.15 9.07 1.13
CA LEU A 57 8.84 8.31 2.35
C LEU A 57 8.22 6.93 2.02
N SER A 58 7.37 6.88 1.01
CA SER A 58 6.72 5.65 0.54
C SER A 58 7.61 4.77 -0.35
N LEU A 59 8.89 5.15 -0.57
CA LEU A 59 9.81 4.50 -1.52
C LEU A 59 9.21 4.35 -2.93
N GLY A 60 8.38 5.31 -3.32
CA GLY A 60 7.69 5.34 -4.59
C GLY A 60 6.51 4.39 -4.72
N SER A 61 6.02 3.78 -3.65
CA SER A 61 4.88 2.86 -3.72
C SER A 61 3.53 3.56 -3.95
N TYR A 62 3.38 4.82 -3.52
CA TYR A 62 2.09 5.49 -3.53
C TYR A 62 1.66 5.97 -4.92
N GLY A 63 0.51 5.48 -5.35
CA GLY A 63 -0.22 5.95 -6.51
C GLY A 63 -1.13 7.14 -6.20
N ARG A 64 -1.80 7.65 -7.24
CA ARG A 64 -2.68 8.83 -7.18
C ARG A 64 -3.75 8.78 -6.06
N PRO A 65 -4.46 7.66 -5.80
CA PRO A 65 -5.46 7.61 -4.73
C PRO A 65 -4.84 7.75 -3.34
N ARG A 66 -3.84 6.91 -3.00
CA ARG A 66 -3.16 6.97 -1.69
C ARG A 66 -2.50 8.31 -1.45
N MET A 67 -1.78 8.84 -2.45
CA MET A 67 -1.17 10.18 -2.39
C MET A 67 -2.19 11.28 -2.07
N THR A 68 -3.43 11.17 -2.56
CA THR A 68 -4.47 12.15 -2.28
C THR A 68 -4.97 12.07 -0.84
N MET A 69 -5.02 10.87 -0.25
CA MET A 69 -5.39 10.68 1.16
C MET A 69 -4.32 11.24 2.09
N GLU A 70 -3.05 10.90 1.87
CA GLU A 70 -1.92 11.41 2.65
C GLU A 70 -1.87 12.95 2.65
N LEU A 71 -2.08 13.58 1.49
CA LEU A 71 -2.12 15.04 1.41
C LEU A 71 -3.26 15.65 2.23
N LYS A 72 -4.44 15.00 2.26
CA LYS A 72 -5.57 15.45 3.08
C LYS A 72 -5.31 15.29 4.57
N GLU A 73 -4.66 14.21 4.98
CA GLU A 73 -4.28 13.98 6.38
C GLU A 73 -3.29 15.05 6.89
N VAL A 74 -2.39 15.51 6.02
CA VAL A 74 -1.47 16.63 6.30
C VAL A 74 -2.18 18.01 6.19
N GLY A 75 -3.50 18.04 5.97
CA GLY A 75 -4.32 19.24 5.95
C GLY A 75 -4.38 19.97 4.60
N LEU A 76 -3.92 19.34 3.50
CA LEU A 76 -4.00 19.90 2.15
C LEU A 76 -5.25 19.40 1.45
N ASP A 77 -6.27 20.24 1.36
CA ASP A 77 -7.47 19.92 0.58
C ASP A 77 -7.19 20.00 -0.93
N VAL A 78 -6.90 18.84 -1.52
CA VAL A 78 -6.54 18.69 -2.92
C VAL A 78 -7.33 17.54 -3.55
N GLY A 79 -7.95 17.81 -4.70
CA GLY A 79 -8.65 16.79 -5.48
C GLY A 79 -7.71 15.85 -6.24
N GLU A 80 -8.11 14.59 -6.37
CA GLU A 80 -7.32 13.51 -7.00
C GLU A 80 -6.87 13.84 -8.44
N ARG A 81 -7.71 14.52 -9.23
CA ARG A 81 -7.36 14.95 -10.60
C ARG A 81 -6.15 15.90 -10.61
N ARG A 82 -6.06 16.79 -9.61
CA ARG A 82 -4.97 17.75 -9.48
C ARG A 82 -3.67 17.04 -9.10
N VAL A 83 -3.72 16.13 -8.14
CA VAL A 83 -2.60 15.26 -7.75
C VAL A 83 -2.10 14.46 -8.95
N GLY A 84 -2.99 13.79 -9.68
CA GLY A 84 -2.64 13.00 -10.85
C GLY A 84 -1.96 13.81 -11.96
N ARG A 85 -2.44 15.03 -12.24
CA ARG A 85 -1.79 15.94 -13.19
C ARG A 85 -0.38 16.31 -12.73
N LEU A 86 -0.20 16.67 -11.47
CA LEU A 86 1.10 17.08 -10.92
C LEU A 86 2.10 15.91 -10.95
N MET A 87 1.67 14.71 -10.54
CA MET A 87 2.49 13.49 -10.64
C MET A 87 2.91 13.22 -12.09
N LYS A 88 1.95 13.27 -13.04
CA LYS A 88 2.22 13.01 -14.47
C LYS A 88 3.23 13.98 -15.07
N ILE A 89 3.07 15.28 -14.84
CA ILE A 89 3.97 16.31 -15.39
C ILE A 89 5.39 16.20 -14.79
N ASN A 90 5.50 15.72 -13.56
CA ASN A 90 6.79 15.56 -12.86
C ASN A 90 7.39 14.15 -12.99
N GLY A 91 6.82 13.28 -13.82
CA GLY A 91 7.33 11.91 -14.01
C GLY A 91 7.22 11.01 -12.78
N ILE A 92 6.43 11.39 -11.78
CA ILE A 92 6.21 10.60 -10.56
C ILE A 92 5.22 9.49 -10.89
N LYS A 93 5.69 8.25 -10.83
CA LYS A 93 4.91 7.05 -11.15
C LYS A 93 5.15 6.02 -10.06
N PRO A 94 4.10 5.33 -9.56
CA PRO A 94 4.29 4.32 -8.54
C PRO A 94 5.25 3.22 -9.04
N ALA A 95 6.28 2.95 -8.26
CA ALA A 95 7.23 1.88 -8.48
C ALA A 95 6.50 0.54 -8.28
N ARG A 96 6.36 -0.23 -9.36
CA ARG A 96 5.70 -1.53 -9.33
C ARG A 96 6.77 -2.59 -9.07
N THR A 97 6.85 -3.13 -7.86
CA THR A 97 7.64 -4.32 -7.55
C THR A 97 7.02 -5.52 -8.25
N ARG A 98 7.56 -5.92 -9.41
CA ARG A 98 7.15 -7.17 -10.07
C ARG A 98 8.03 -8.32 -9.61
N LYS A 99 7.55 -9.06 -8.61
CA LYS A 99 7.63 -10.53 -8.51
C LYS A 99 6.48 -10.99 -7.60
N HIS A 100 5.33 -11.30 -8.19
CA HIS A 100 4.23 -11.90 -7.45
C HIS A 100 4.56 -13.37 -7.20
N LYS A 101 4.92 -13.72 -5.97
CA LYS A 101 5.07 -15.12 -5.56
C LYS A 101 3.69 -15.61 -5.13
N VAL A 102 3.18 -16.66 -5.78
CA VAL A 102 1.96 -17.33 -5.32
C VAL A 102 2.31 -18.04 -4.02
N THR A 103 1.74 -17.56 -2.92
CA THR A 103 1.97 -18.05 -1.56
C THR A 103 0.85 -18.97 -1.08
N THR A 104 -0.37 -18.69 -1.53
CA THR A 104 -1.56 -19.41 -1.08
C THR A 104 -1.89 -20.54 -2.04
N ASP A 105 -1.77 -21.78 -1.57
CA ASP A 105 -2.37 -22.95 -2.23
C ASP A 105 -3.76 -23.20 -1.65
N SER A 106 -4.80 -22.76 -2.35
CA SER A 106 -6.21 -23.03 -2.02
C SER A 106 -6.78 -24.23 -2.78
N HIS A 107 -5.94 -25.04 -3.43
CA HIS A 107 -6.32 -26.25 -4.16
C HIS A 107 -5.90 -27.52 -3.41
N HIS A 108 -6.00 -27.48 -2.08
CA HIS A 108 -5.80 -28.64 -1.21
C HIS A 108 -7.12 -29.30 -0.81
N ARG A 109 -7.06 -30.55 -0.33
CA ARG A 109 -8.22 -31.30 0.19
C ARG A 109 -8.49 -31.11 1.69
N LEU A 110 -7.79 -30.16 2.33
CA LEU A 110 -7.94 -29.88 3.77
C LEU A 110 -9.27 -29.15 4.07
N GLY A 111 -9.79 -29.35 5.28
CA GLY A 111 -11.04 -28.73 5.74
C GLY A 111 -10.92 -27.21 5.85
N VAL A 112 -11.92 -26.50 5.31
CA VAL A 112 -11.99 -25.04 5.30
C VAL A 112 -13.02 -24.60 6.35
N ALA A 113 -12.65 -23.68 7.23
CA ALA A 113 -13.56 -23.11 8.22
C ALA A 113 -14.57 -22.14 7.55
N ALA A 114 -15.76 -22.00 8.13
CA ALA A 114 -16.74 -21.02 7.67
C ALA A 114 -16.19 -19.58 7.81
N ASN A 115 -16.60 -18.69 6.90
CA ASN A 115 -16.26 -17.27 6.99
C ASN A 115 -17.19 -16.61 8.02
N TRP A 116 -16.71 -16.47 9.25
CA TRP A 116 -17.46 -15.81 10.33
C TRP A 116 -17.21 -14.30 10.40
N LEU A 117 -16.18 -13.82 9.69
CA LEU A 117 -15.83 -12.41 9.67
C LEU A 117 -16.66 -11.66 8.63
N ASP A 118 -16.88 -12.27 7.45
CA ASP A 118 -17.75 -11.75 6.38
C ASP A 118 -17.54 -10.25 6.06
N GLY A 119 -16.26 -9.82 6.05
CA GLY A 119 -15.88 -8.42 5.80
C GLY A 119 -16.01 -7.47 7.00
N ASP A 120 -16.47 -7.93 8.17
CA ASP A 120 -16.52 -7.15 9.41
C ASP A 120 -15.19 -7.24 10.20
N PHE A 121 -14.28 -6.31 9.87
CA PHE A 121 -13.00 -6.14 10.55
C PHE A 121 -13.08 -5.36 11.86
N ALA A 122 -14.24 -4.80 12.22
CA ALA A 122 -14.39 -4.05 13.46
C ALA A 122 -14.38 -5.01 14.67
N ALA A 123 -13.72 -4.61 15.75
CA ALA A 123 -13.72 -5.36 17.00
C ALA A 123 -13.94 -4.37 18.13
N ASP A 124 -14.87 -4.66 19.04
CA ASP A 124 -15.25 -3.73 20.13
C ASP A 124 -14.23 -3.68 21.27
N ALA A 125 -13.31 -4.66 21.33
CA ALA A 125 -12.28 -4.73 22.35
C ALA A 125 -11.05 -5.53 21.85
N PRO A 126 -9.86 -5.34 22.45
CA PRO A 126 -8.69 -6.15 22.18
C PRO A 126 -8.96 -7.65 22.36
N ASN A 127 -8.29 -8.49 21.55
CA ASN A 127 -8.37 -9.95 21.65
C ASN A 127 -9.77 -10.54 21.42
N ARG A 128 -10.60 -9.85 20.65
CA ARG A 128 -11.89 -10.38 20.15
C ARG A 128 -11.77 -10.99 18.77
N LYS A 129 -11.03 -10.32 17.89
CA LYS A 129 -10.77 -10.77 16.52
C LYS A 129 -9.29 -10.57 16.20
N TRP A 130 -8.62 -11.63 15.80
CA TRP A 130 -7.26 -11.61 15.28
C TRP A 130 -7.27 -11.98 13.79
N ALA A 131 -6.35 -11.40 13.04
CA ALA A 131 -6.13 -11.73 11.64
C ALA A 131 -4.70 -12.22 11.43
N GLY A 132 -4.53 -13.32 10.71
CA GLY A 132 -3.25 -13.90 10.35
C GLY A 132 -3.00 -13.81 8.84
N ASP A 133 -1.79 -13.38 8.47
CA ASP A 133 -1.34 -13.38 7.08
C ASP A 133 0.13 -13.83 6.95
N ILE A 134 0.48 -14.38 5.79
CA ILE A 134 1.86 -14.72 5.42
C ILE A 134 2.28 -13.90 4.21
N THR A 135 3.24 -13.00 4.42
CA THR A 135 3.86 -12.21 3.37
C THR A 135 5.29 -12.67 3.07
N TYR A 136 5.87 -12.16 2.00
CA TYR A 136 7.23 -12.47 1.57
C TYR A 136 8.04 -11.19 1.34
N ILE A 137 9.30 -11.25 1.73
CA ILE A 137 10.24 -10.13 1.70
C ILE A 137 11.43 -10.57 0.84
N TRP A 138 11.77 -9.77 -0.17
CA TRP A 138 12.97 -9.98 -0.95
C TRP A 138 14.19 -9.47 -0.18
N THR A 139 15.21 -10.30 -0.04
CA THR A 139 16.48 -9.96 0.61
C THR A 139 17.64 -10.22 -0.34
N SER A 140 18.86 -9.82 0.04
CA SER A 140 20.08 -10.14 -0.71
C SER A 140 20.37 -11.65 -0.79
N GLU A 141 19.86 -12.42 0.18
CA GLU A 141 20.07 -13.87 0.29
C GLU A 141 18.90 -14.69 -0.31
N GLY A 142 17.87 -14.00 -0.82
CA GLY A 142 16.70 -14.62 -1.43
C GLY A 142 15.39 -14.26 -0.74
N TRP A 143 14.38 -15.11 -0.91
CA TRP A 143 13.05 -14.89 -0.34
C TRP A 143 12.99 -15.28 1.13
N LEU A 144 12.55 -14.33 1.97
CA LEU A 144 12.17 -14.59 3.35
C LEU A 144 10.64 -14.54 3.45
N TYR A 145 10.05 -15.45 4.22
CA TYR A 145 8.61 -15.46 4.52
C TYR A 145 8.39 -14.98 5.94
N LEU A 146 7.41 -14.10 6.10
CA LEU A 146 7.01 -13.50 7.37
C LEU A 146 5.54 -13.84 7.62
N ALA A 147 5.26 -14.59 8.68
CA ALA A 147 3.91 -14.74 9.21
C ALA A 147 3.67 -13.67 10.27
N VAL A 148 2.51 -13.00 10.21
CA VAL A 148 2.10 -11.95 11.15
C VAL A 148 0.69 -12.24 11.65
N ILE A 149 0.45 -11.96 12.93
CA ILE A 149 -0.87 -11.96 13.55
C ILE A 149 -1.14 -10.56 14.11
N LEU A 150 -2.23 -9.96 13.65
CA LEU A 150 -2.72 -8.65 14.05
C LEU A 150 -3.94 -8.79 14.96
N ASP A 151 -4.00 -8.01 16.02
CA ASP A 151 -5.25 -7.77 16.76
C ASP A 151 -6.07 -6.69 16.04
N LEU A 152 -7.28 -7.02 15.61
CA LEU A 152 -8.07 -6.13 14.75
C LEU A 152 -8.59 -4.88 15.47
N HIS A 153 -8.76 -4.92 16.80
CA HIS A 153 -9.13 -3.73 17.58
C HIS A 153 -7.94 -2.76 17.69
N SER A 154 -6.80 -3.22 18.21
CA SER A 154 -5.64 -2.34 18.48
C SER A 154 -4.74 -2.11 17.27
N ARG A 155 -4.94 -2.86 16.18
CA ARG A 155 -4.07 -2.91 14.99
C ARG A 155 -2.61 -3.26 15.30
N ARG A 156 -2.34 -3.78 16.50
CA ARG A 156 -1.00 -4.16 16.94
C ARG A 156 -0.65 -5.56 16.43
N VAL A 157 0.59 -5.72 15.97
CA VAL A 157 1.18 -7.05 15.74
C VAL A 157 1.36 -7.74 17.10
N VAL A 158 0.66 -8.85 17.28
CA VAL A 158 0.66 -9.62 18.53
C VAL A 158 1.49 -10.89 18.45
N GLY A 159 1.75 -11.39 17.25
CA GLY A 159 2.70 -12.48 17.02
C GLY A 159 3.27 -12.42 15.62
N TRP A 160 4.49 -12.90 15.46
CA TRP A 160 5.14 -12.97 14.16
C TRP A 160 6.22 -14.05 14.16
N ALA A 161 6.60 -14.50 12.96
CA ALA A 161 7.73 -15.41 12.78
C ALA A 161 8.28 -15.28 11.36
N VAL A 162 9.58 -15.55 11.18
CA VAL A 162 10.26 -15.53 9.88
C VAL A 162 10.89 -16.88 9.54
N SER A 163 10.93 -17.24 8.26
CA SER A 163 11.63 -18.42 7.74
C SER A 163 11.95 -18.26 6.26
N ASP A 164 13.02 -18.91 5.81
CA ASP A 164 13.36 -19.14 4.40
C ASP A 164 12.35 -20.04 3.67
N ARG A 165 11.48 -20.76 4.39
CA ARG A 165 10.47 -21.66 3.84
C ARG A 165 9.07 -21.38 4.35
N MET A 166 8.10 -21.40 3.44
CA MET A 166 6.68 -21.27 3.78
C MET A 166 6.08 -22.62 4.18
N LYS A 167 6.38 -23.06 5.42
CA LYS A 167 5.79 -24.27 6.03
C LYS A 167 4.75 -23.90 7.09
N LYS A 168 3.87 -24.84 7.44
CA LYS A 168 2.89 -24.68 8.55
C LYS A 168 3.54 -24.23 9.87
N ASP A 169 4.77 -24.69 10.14
CA ASP A 169 5.52 -24.34 11.36
C ASP A 169 5.78 -22.84 11.48
N LEU A 170 5.86 -22.10 10.36
CA LEU A 170 5.99 -20.65 10.34
C LEU A 170 4.75 -20.00 10.98
N ALA A 171 3.56 -20.40 10.54
CA ALA A 171 2.30 -19.89 11.08
C ALA A 171 2.09 -20.33 12.54
N ILE A 172 2.42 -21.58 12.88
CA ILE A 172 2.31 -22.10 14.25
C ILE A 172 3.20 -21.29 15.21
N ARG A 173 4.45 -20.97 14.84
CA ARG A 173 5.33 -20.16 15.69
C ARG A 173 4.78 -18.76 15.94
N ALA A 174 4.22 -18.11 14.91
CA ALA A 174 3.58 -16.81 15.06
C ALA A 174 2.36 -16.90 16.01
N LEU A 175 1.55 -17.96 15.90
CA LEU A 175 0.40 -18.21 16.77
C LEU A 175 0.80 -18.45 18.22
N ASP A 176 1.78 -19.33 18.45
CA ASP A 176 2.30 -19.63 19.79
C ASP A 176 2.90 -18.38 20.45
N MET A 177 3.52 -17.50 19.67
CA MET A 177 3.98 -16.19 20.16
C MET A 177 2.80 -15.29 20.57
N ALA A 178 1.78 -15.16 19.70
CA ALA A 178 0.61 -14.32 19.95
C ALA A 178 -0.14 -14.74 21.22
N VAL A 179 -0.40 -16.04 21.36
CA VAL A 179 -1.12 -16.58 22.52
C VAL A 179 -0.32 -16.39 23.80
N ARG A 180 1.00 -16.63 23.79
CA ARG A 180 1.85 -16.39 24.96
C ARG A 180 1.87 -14.92 25.38
N LEU A 181 1.90 -14.00 24.41
CA LEU A 181 1.96 -12.57 24.68
C LEU A 181 0.64 -12.00 25.18
N ARG A 182 -0.50 -12.47 24.63
CA ARG A 182 -1.81 -11.82 24.84
C ARG A 182 -2.78 -12.61 25.68
N GLN A 183 -2.60 -13.93 25.81
CA GLN A 183 -3.51 -14.84 26.51
C GLN A 183 -5.00 -14.54 26.21
N PRO A 184 -5.42 -14.65 24.94
CA PRO A 184 -6.75 -14.23 24.52
C PRO A 184 -7.84 -15.04 25.23
N PRO A 185 -9.02 -14.46 25.45
CA PRO A 185 -10.15 -15.20 26.00
C PRO A 185 -10.60 -16.30 25.02
N LYS A 186 -11.18 -17.37 25.57
CA LYS A 186 -11.85 -18.40 24.76
C LYS A 186 -12.91 -17.76 23.86
N GLY A 187 -13.00 -18.23 22.63
CA GLY A 187 -13.92 -17.71 21.61
C GLY A 187 -13.39 -16.52 20.82
N CYS A 188 -12.16 -16.04 21.07
CA CYS A 188 -11.52 -15.06 20.19
C CYS A 188 -11.47 -15.61 18.76
N LEU A 189 -11.97 -14.81 17.81
CA LEU A 189 -12.01 -15.18 16.41
C LEU A 189 -10.61 -15.07 15.82
N PHE A 190 -10.17 -16.09 15.09
CA PHE A 190 -8.93 -16.05 14.33
C PHE A 190 -9.26 -16.16 12.85
N HIS A 191 -9.07 -15.09 12.09
CA HIS A 191 -9.30 -15.08 10.66
C HIS A 191 -8.00 -15.23 9.87
N SER A 192 -7.99 -16.10 8.86
CA SER A 192 -6.91 -16.20 7.88
C SER A 192 -7.43 -16.42 6.46
N ASP A 193 -6.53 -16.40 5.49
CA ASP A 193 -6.84 -16.94 4.17
C ASP A 193 -7.00 -18.48 4.18
N ARG A 194 -7.28 -19.05 3.00
CA ARG A 194 -7.37 -20.51 2.79
C ARG A 194 -6.03 -21.13 2.39
N GLY A 195 -4.91 -20.63 2.89
CA GLY A 195 -3.60 -21.23 2.67
C GLY A 195 -3.49 -22.60 3.33
N SER A 196 -2.80 -23.53 2.68
CA SER A 196 -2.56 -24.89 3.22
C SER A 196 -1.92 -24.90 4.61
N GLN A 197 -1.19 -23.84 4.97
CA GLN A 197 -0.59 -23.64 6.29
C GLN A 197 -1.67 -23.46 7.37
N TYR A 198 -2.65 -22.59 7.12
CA TYR A 198 -3.75 -22.32 8.04
C TYR A 198 -4.80 -23.44 8.06
N CYS A 199 -5.04 -24.09 6.93
CA CYS A 199 -5.92 -25.27 6.84
C CYS A 199 -5.29 -26.56 7.38
N SER A 200 -4.00 -26.56 7.74
CA SER A 200 -3.32 -27.75 8.23
C SER A 200 -3.91 -28.26 9.55
N TYR A 201 -3.96 -29.58 9.70
CA TYR A 201 -4.50 -30.23 10.90
C TYR A 201 -3.81 -29.73 12.19
N ASP A 202 -2.48 -29.58 12.15
CA ASP A 202 -1.71 -29.11 13.31
C ASP A 202 -2.09 -27.68 13.71
N TYR A 203 -2.33 -26.80 12.73
CA TYR A 203 -2.75 -25.43 12.98
C TYR A 203 -4.16 -25.38 13.58
N GLN A 204 -5.10 -26.13 13.00
CA GLN A 204 -6.47 -26.23 13.51
C GLN A 204 -6.52 -26.81 14.93
N LYS A 205 -5.73 -27.86 15.20
CA LYS A 205 -5.59 -28.45 16.54
C LYS A 205 -5.04 -27.44 17.55
N LYS A 206 -4.08 -26.61 17.15
CA LYS A 206 -3.54 -25.53 17.98
C LYS A 206 -4.57 -24.44 18.27
N LEU A 207 -5.34 -23.99 17.28
CA LEU A 207 -6.42 -23.03 17.48
C LEU A 207 -7.45 -23.56 18.50
N GLN A 208 -7.88 -24.81 18.35
CA GLN A 208 -8.80 -25.46 19.29
C GLN A 208 -8.19 -25.58 20.71
N ALA A 209 -6.93 -25.99 20.82
CA ALA A 209 -6.25 -26.08 22.12
C ALA A 209 -6.16 -24.73 22.85
N TYR A 210 -6.03 -23.63 22.10
CA TYR A 210 -6.06 -22.28 22.64
C TYR A 210 -7.47 -21.68 22.78
N GLY A 211 -8.51 -22.44 22.43
CA GLY A 211 -9.91 -21.99 22.50
C GLY A 211 -10.25 -20.88 21.50
N LEU A 212 -9.49 -20.76 20.41
CA LEU A 212 -9.73 -19.79 19.34
C LEU A 212 -10.74 -20.36 18.33
N ARG A 213 -11.60 -19.49 17.80
CA ARG A 213 -12.58 -19.86 16.77
C ARG A 213 -12.02 -19.54 15.38
N PRO A 214 -11.73 -20.56 14.54
CA PRO A 214 -11.22 -20.31 13.19
C PRO A 214 -12.30 -19.69 12.30
N SER A 215 -11.87 -18.72 11.48
CA SER A 215 -12.62 -18.15 10.36
C SER A 215 -11.69 -18.09 9.15
N MET A 216 -12.22 -18.38 7.96
CA MET A 216 -11.42 -18.29 6.73
C MET A 216 -12.15 -17.52 5.65
N SER A 217 -11.42 -16.75 4.85
CA SER A 217 -11.97 -15.93 3.76
C SER A 217 -12.71 -16.73 2.69
N GLY A 218 -13.47 -16.05 1.82
CA GLY A 218 -14.01 -16.64 0.58
C GLY A 218 -12.92 -17.11 -0.39
N LYS A 219 -13.20 -18.13 -1.22
CA LYS A 219 -12.26 -18.58 -2.25
C LYS A 219 -12.05 -17.44 -3.27
N GLY A 220 -10.82 -16.97 -3.43
CA GLY A 220 -10.48 -15.91 -4.38
C GLY A 220 -11.01 -14.52 -3.99
N ASN A 221 -11.46 -14.34 -2.74
CA ASN A 221 -11.93 -13.04 -2.26
C ASN A 221 -10.81 -12.35 -1.46
N CYS A 222 -10.00 -11.54 -2.14
CA CYS A 222 -8.93 -10.77 -1.49
C CYS A 222 -9.46 -9.71 -0.52
N TYR A 223 -10.69 -9.23 -0.72
CA TYR A 223 -11.31 -8.21 0.13
C TYR A 223 -11.57 -8.73 1.55
N ASP A 224 -11.77 -10.04 1.72
CA ASP A 224 -11.94 -10.66 3.03
C ASP A 224 -10.61 -10.75 3.81
N CYS A 225 -9.47 -10.60 3.12
CA CYS A 225 -8.10 -10.66 3.65
C CYS A 225 -7.39 -9.30 3.72
N ASP A 226 -8.03 -8.21 3.28
CA ASP A 226 -7.44 -6.87 3.17
C ASP A 226 -7.38 -6.12 4.52
N TYR A 227 -6.99 -6.80 5.60
CA TYR A 227 -6.79 -6.16 6.92
C TYR A 227 -5.71 -5.08 6.90
N VAL A 228 -4.80 -5.15 5.92
CA VAL A 228 -3.63 -4.28 5.74
C VAL A 228 -3.94 -3.07 4.87
N ALA A 229 -4.92 -3.12 3.96
CA ALA A 229 -5.27 -1.98 3.10
C ALA A 229 -6.12 -0.90 3.81
N ALA A 230 -6.70 -1.25 4.96
CA ALA A 230 -7.30 -0.31 5.91
C ALA A 230 -6.29 0.26 6.93
N ALA A 231 -4.99 0.14 6.65
CA ALA A 231 -3.88 0.85 7.30
C ALA A 231 -3.28 1.86 6.29
#